data_AF-A0A7Y2AHJ4-F1
#
_entry.id   AF-A0A7Y2AHJ4-F1
#
_cell.length_a   1.000
_cell.length_b   1.000
_cell.length_c   1.000
_cell.angle_alpha   90.00
_cell.angle_beta   90.00
_cell.angle_gamma   90.00
#
_symmetry.space_group_name_H-M   'P 1'
#
loop_
_entity.id
_entity.type
_entity.pdbx_description
1 polymer ?
#
loop_
_entity_poly.entity_id
_entity_poly.type
_entity_poly.pdbx_seq_one_letter_code
_entity_poly.pdbx_strand_id
1 'polypeptide(L)'
;MINLRRWRVPLLVALTSVVIASLSSSTSFVGNLQYDVDDTIAAALLRNVDSNIVIVSIDSESLAELRQWPWPRSLHARLLDRLREAGAQRVFYDI
;
A
#
# COMPACT_ATOMS: atom_id res chain seq x y z
N MET A 1 -10.08 4.43 -63.50
CA MET A 1 -10.97 3.48 -62.78
C MET A 1 -10.25 3.04 -61.51
N ILE A 2 -10.62 3.60 -60.35
CA ILE A 2 -9.92 3.38 -59.07
C ILE A 2 -10.23 1.95 -58.59
N ASN A 3 -9.18 1.16 -58.38
CA ASN A 3 -9.28 -0.28 -58.13
C ASN A 3 -9.76 -0.54 -56.68
N LEU A 4 -11.08 -0.71 -56.51
CA LEU A 4 -11.77 -0.92 -55.22
C LEU A 4 -11.21 -2.09 -54.38
N ARG A 5 -10.53 -3.05 -55.03
CA ARG A 5 -9.94 -4.23 -54.40
C ARG A 5 -8.70 -3.91 -53.53
N ARG A 6 -8.00 -2.80 -53.78
CA ARG A 6 -6.74 -2.46 -53.08
C ARG A 6 -6.95 -1.90 -51.67
N TRP A 7 -8.16 -1.44 -51.36
CA TRP A 7 -8.52 -0.82 -50.07
C TRP A 7 -9.13 -1.79 -49.05
N ARG A 8 -9.46 -3.01 -49.45
CA ARG A 8 -10.09 -4.00 -48.56
C ARG A 8 -9.13 -4.51 -47.47
N VAL A 9 -7.85 -4.67 -47.80
CA VAL A 9 -6.81 -5.13 -46.87
C VAL A 9 -6.51 -4.10 -45.78
N PRO A 10 -6.24 -2.81 -46.07
CA PRO A 10 -6.00 -1.83 -45.00
C PRO A 10 -7.26 -1.61 -44.14
N LEU A 11 -8.47 -1.74 -44.69
CA LEU A 11 -9.70 -1.67 -43.91
C LEU A 11 -9.83 -2.82 -42.91
N LEU A 12 -9.49 -4.05 -43.30
CA LEU A 12 -9.48 -5.20 -42.40
C LEU A 12 -8.41 -5.06 -41.32
N VAL A 13 -7.22 -4.59 -41.68
CA VAL A 13 -6.12 -4.34 -40.72
C VAL A 13 -6.49 -3.25 -39.71
N ALA A 14 -7.11 -2.16 -40.18
CA ALA A 14 -7.60 -1.09 -39.31
C ALA A 14 -8.70 -1.60 -38.36
N LEU A 15 -9.64 -2.41 -38.86
CA LEU A 15 -10.68 -3.02 -38.03
C LEU A 15 -10.07 -3.92 -36.95
N THR A 16 -9.11 -4.78 -37.31
CA THR A 16 -8.43 -5.65 -36.33
C THR A 16 -7.62 -4.86 -35.30
N SER A 17 -6.97 -3.77 -35.71
CA SER A 17 -6.21 -2.91 -34.79
C SER A 17 -7.15 -2.21 -33.78
N VAL A 18 -8.32 -1.75 -34.24
CA VAL A 18 -9.35 -1.16 -33.37
C VAL A 18 -9.90 -2.18 -32.39
N VAL A 19 -10.17 -3.41 -32.84
CA VAL A 19 -10.66 -4.49 -31.95
C VAL A 19 -9.63 -4.86 -30.89
N ILE A 20 -8.35 -4.95 -31.25
CA ILE A 20 -7.26 -5.24 -30.31
C ILE A 20 -7.11 -4.09 -29.30
N ALA A 21 -7.16 -2.83 -29.74
CA ALA A 21 -7.09 -1.67 -28.86
C ALA A 21 -8.28 -1.58 -27.88
N SER A 22 -9.50 -1.90 -28.34
CA SER A 22 -10.69 -1.96 -27.49
C SER A 22 -10.63 -3.10 -26.47
N LEU A 23 -10.12 -4.28 -26.83
CA LEU A 23 -9.95 -5.38 -25.88
C LEU A 23 -8.87 -5.07 -24.83
N SER A 24 -7.75 -4.46 -25.20
CA SER A 24 -6.69 -4.06 -24.25
C SER A 24 -7.15 -2.98 -23.27
N SER A 25 -8.15 -2.18 -23.63
CA SER A 25 -8.73 -1.16 -22.74
C SER A 25 -9.66 -1.75 -21.67
N SER A 26 -10.12 -3.00 -21.84
CA SER A 26 -10.97 -3.67 -20.85
C SER A 26 -10.22 -4.10 -19.58
N THR A 27 -8.89 -4.25 -19.67
CA THR A 27 -8.04 -4.57 -18.51
C THR A 27 -8.00 -3.40 -17.51
N SER A 28 -8.10 -2.17 -17.99
CA SER A 28 -8.18 -0.96 -17.16
C SER A 28 -9.52 -0.81 -16.42
N PHE A 29 -10.58 -1.50 -16.87
CA PHE A 29 -11.88 -1.49 -16.19
C PHE A 29 -11.87 -2.37 -14.93
N VAL A 30 -11.12 -3.48 -14.96
CA VAL A 30 -10.92 -4.36 -13.80
C VAL A 30 -10.11 -3.67 -12.70
N GLY A 31 -9.13 -2.83 -13.07
CA GLY A 31 -8.31 -2.09 -12.11
C GLY A 31 -9.09 -1.10 -11.24
N ASN A 32 -10.11 -0.43 -11.79
CA ASN A 32 -10.90 0.54 -11.02
C ASN A 32 -11.88 -0.12 -10.03
N LEU A 33 -12.40 -1.31 -10.37
CA LEU A 33 -13.23 -2.11 -9.45
C LEU A 33 -12.41 -2.71 -8.29
N GLN A 34 -11.10 -2.87 -8.47
CA GLN A 34 -10.21 -3.41 -7.45
C GLN A 34 -10.08 -2.45 -6.26
N TYR A 35 -9.93 -1.15 -6.52
CA TYR A 35 -9.71 -0.14 -5.46
C TYR A 35 -10.94 0.04 -4.55
N ASP A 36 -12.14 0.06 -5.11
CA ASP A 36 -13.37 0.25 -4.34
C ASP A 36 -13.66 -0.95 -3.40
N VAL A 37 -13.28 -2.16 -3.81
CA VAL A 37 -13.46 -3.37 -3.00
C VAL A 37 -12.49 -3.38 -1.82
N ASP A 38 -11.23 -3.05 -2.05
CA ASP A 38 -10.20 -3.02 -1.00
C ASP A 38 -10.52 -1.95 0.06
N ASP A 39 -10.97 -0.76 -0.36
CA ASP A 39 -11.38 0.31 0.56
C ASP A 39 -12.63 -0.05 1.37
N THR A 40 -13.62 -0.73 0.76
CA THR A 40 -14.83 -1.15 1.47
C THR A 40 -14.52 -2.26 2.47
N ILE A 41 -13.67 -3.21 2.10
CA ILE A 41 -13.21 -4.28 3.01
C ILE A 41 -12.36 -3.68 4.13
N ALA A 42 -11.43 -2.78 3.83
CA ALA A 42 -10.63 -2.09 4.83
C ALA A 42 -11.53 -1.28 5.78
N ALA A 43 -12.49 -0.50 5.27
CA ALA A 43 -13.43 0.26 6.09
C ALA A 43 -14.33 -0.63 6.96
N ALA A 44 -14.77 -1.78 6.44
CA ALA A 44 -15.58 -2.75 7.19
C ALA A 44 -14.75 -3.56 8.22
N LEU A 45 -13.47 -3.84 7.92
CA LEU A 45 -12.54 -4.55 8.79
C LEU A 45 -11.88 -3.64 9.82
N LEU A 46 -11.80 -2.34 9.57
CA LEU A 46 -11.45 -1.29 10.54
C LEU A 46 -12.60 -1.17 11.56
N ARG A 47 -12.83 -2.23 12.33
CA ARG A 47 -13.57 -2.18 13.58
C ARG A 47 -12.92 -1.12 14.44
N ASN A 48 -13.67 -0.07 14.76
CA ASN A 48 -13.47 0.87 15.88
C ASN A 48 -12.07 0.75 16.49
N VAL A 49 -11.08 1.26 15.75
CA VAL A 49 -9.70 1.26 16.20
C VAL A 49 -9.67 2.19 17.41
N ASP A 50 -9.24 1.65 18.55
CA ASP A 50 -9.14 2.42 19.78
C ASP A 50 -8.28 3.66 19.50
N SER A 51 -8.83 4.86 19.73
CA SER A 51 -8.16 6.12 19.40
C SER A 51 -6.98 6.41 20.35
N ASN A 52 -6.79 5.58 21.37
CA ASN A 52 -5.75 5.72 22.38
C ASN A 52 -4.49 4.89 22.05
N ILE A 53 -3.95 5.05 20.84
CA ILE A 53 -2.68 4.44 20.43
C ILE A 53 -1.62 5.53 20.35
N VAL A 54 -0.52 5.34 21.07
CA VAL A 54 0.68 6.19 21.00
C VAL A 54 1.79 5.41 20.32
N ILE A 55 2.36 5.99 19.26
CA ILE A 55 3.52 5.43 18.56
C ILE A 55 4.77 6.09 19.10
N VAL A 56 5.70 5.29 19.62
CA VAL A 56 7.00 5.74 20.10
C VAL A 56 8.07 5.19 19.17
N SER A 57 8.67 6.07 18.37
CA SER A 57 9.74 5.73 17.43
C SER A 57 11.12 5.93 18.04
N ILE A 58 12.06 5.09 17.65
CA ILE A 58 13.50 5.34 17.85
C ILE A 58 14.01 6.03 16.60
N ASP A 59 14.34 7.32 16.72
CA ASP A 59 14.82 8.14 15.59
C ASP A 59 16.36 8.24 15.55
N SER A 60 16.85 8.95 14.53
CA SER A 60 18.29 9.18 14.35
C SER A 60 18.93 9.97 15.48
N GLU A 61 18.18 10.86 16.13
CA GLU A 61 18.67 11.66 17.26
C GLU A 61 18.87 10.76 18.49
N SER A 62 17.89 9.92 18.81
CA SER A 62 17.97 8.90 19.87
C SER A 62 19.17 7.97 19.66
N LEU A 63 19.41 7.54 18.42
CA LEU A 63 20.57 6.71 18.06
C LEU A 63 21.90 7.47 18.24
N ALA A 64 21.93 8.76 17.90
CA ALA A 64 23.12 9.59 18.07
C ALA A 64 23.42 9.90 19.54
N GLU A 65 22.40 10.08 20.38
CA GLU A 65 22.55 10.33 21.81
C GLU A 65 23.03 9.09 22.57
N LEU A 66 22.30 7.98 22.41
CA LEU A 66 22.57 6.74 23.14
C LEU A 66 23.84 6.05 22.61
N ARG A 67 24.18 6.31 21.34
CA ARG A 67 25.29 5.74 20.57
C ARG A 67 25.27 4.21 20.54
N GLN A 68 25.84 3.63 19.48
CA GLN A 68 26.13 2.20 19.38
C GLN A 68 24.90 1.26 19.40
N TRP A 69 24.36 1.01 18.22
CA TRP A 69 23.43 -0.09 17.96
C TRP A 69 24.19 -1.40 17.69
N PRO A 70 23.69 -2.60 18.03
CA PRO A 70 22.43 -2.90 18.73
C PRO A 70 22.53 -2.65 20.24
N TRP A 71 21.43 -2.14 20.80
CA TRP A 71 21.38 -1.83 22.22
C TRP A 71 21.28 -3.07 23.10
N PRO A 72 21.78 -3.02 24.35
CA PRO A 72 21.58 -4.10 25.31
C PRO A 72 20.10 -4.20 25.66
N ARG A 73 19.58 -5.43 25.83
CA ARG A 73 18.19 -5.70 26.21
C ARG A 73 17.75 -5.02 27.52
N SER A 74 18.70 -4.70 28.40
CA SER A 74 18.43 -3.93 29.62
C SER A 74 17.97 -2.50 29.33
N LEU A 75 18.43 -1.88 28.24
CA LEU A 75 17.95 -0.57 27.81
C LEU A 75 16.50 -0.65 27.31
N HIS A 76 16.19 -1.66 26.51
CA HIS A 76 14.82 -1.90 26.04
C HIS A 76 13.84 -2.19 27.19
N ALA A 77 14.27 -2.95 28.21
CA ALA A 77 13.47 -3.18 29.42
C ALA A 77 13.17 -1.86 30.16
N ARG A 78 14.18 -1.00 30.36
CA ARG A 78 13.97 0.31 30.99
C ARG A 78 13.01 1.20 30.21
N LEU A 79 13.07 1.19 28.88
CA LEU A 79 12.10 1.91 28.04
C LEU A 79 10.68 1.39 28.28
N LEU A 80 10.51 0.07 28.27
CA LEU A 80 9.20 -0.56 28.49
C LEU A 80 8.63 -0.25 29.88
N ASP A 81 9.48 -0.24 30.92
CA ASP A 81 9.08 0.12 32.28
C ASP A 81 8.62 1.59 32.36
N ARG A 82 9.34 2.51 31.71
CA ARG A 82 8.94 3.93 31.61
C ARG A 82 7.60 4.11 30.89
N LEU A 83 7.34 3.35 29.82
CA LEU A 83 6.05 3.39 29.12
C LEU A 83 4.90 2.91 30.02
N ARG A 84 5.13 1.86 30.82
CA ARG A 84 4.14 1.38 31.79
C ARG A 84 3.89 2.40 32.89
N GLU A 85 4.93 3.02 33.43
CA GLU A 85 4.82 4.10 34.42
C GLU A 85 4.04 5.30 33.87
N ALA A 86 4.19 5.60 32.57
CA ALA A 86 3.43 6.64 31.87
C ALA A 86 1.95 6.27 31.60
N GLY A 87 1.51 5.07 31.99
CA GLY A 87 0.11 4.63 31.88
C GLY A 87 -0.19 3.73 30.68
N ALA A 88 0.82 3.26 29.94
CA ALA A 88 0.59 2.33 28.84
C ALA A 88 0.06 0.98 29.37
N GLN A 89 -1.17 0.63 29.02
CA GLN A 89 -1.80 -0.63 29.44
C GLN A 89 -1.25 -1.85 28.69
N ARG A 90 -0.93 -1.67 27.41
CA ARG A 90 -0.33 -2.68 26.53
C ARG A 90 0.73 -2.02 25.67
N VAL A 91 1.84 -2.71 25.45
CA VAL A 91 2.93 -2.24 24.59
C VAL A 91 3.25 -3.35 23.60
N PHE A 92 3.20 -3.00 22.33
CA PHE A 92 3.69 -3.84 21.23
C PHE A 92 5.08 -3.37 20.88
N TYR A 93 6.03 -4.30 20.85
CA TYR A 93 7.44 -4.00 20.70
C TYR A 93 8.10 -5.05 19.82
N ASP A 94 8.92 -4.60 18.87
CA ASP A 94 9.62 -5.42 17.89
C ASP A 94 11.09 -4.97 17.78
N ILE A 95 12.03 -5.92 17.62
CA ILE A 95 13.49 -5.67 17.65
C ILE A 95 14.24 -6.31 16.49
#